data_AF-A0A9P1MVS9-F1
#
_entry.id   AF-A0A9P1MVS9-F1
#
_cell.length_a   1.000
_cell.length_b   1.000
_cell.length_c   1.000
_cell.angle_alpha   90.00
_cell.angle_beta   90.00
_cell.angle_gamma   90.00
#
_symmetry.space_group_name_H-M   'P 1'
#
loop_
_entity.id
_entity.type
_entity.pdbx_description
1 polymer ?
#
loop_
_entity_poly.entity_id
_entity_poly.type
_entity_poly.pdbx_seq_one_letter_code
_entity_poly.pdbx_strand_id
1 'polypeptide(L)'
;MFCINDTSYQTTEYLIIGIFEIFAHIFAVYATIRSVKIFLSITVFHENMNFMMACFLLQWFEAIIAKLIFLPYEYGYILIGDLKSTTSWYTTNPQQMVDIDDFDELLPLYVASVLLWHYIYTILICVIAIGIERTCATIYIHNYESTSRRQIPIILVLSCHMFSIPYSFFMANNRISFFFAFGILVFSLVTVSIMFLIVWRINVHLKFKMECSGTMYNYSLGQQFQIKENYKSMKLAKRLVATAVFFMGGSGALLIVLVFELVPNIQLFANHILMVSILLNPIAICPILMTCSKVWQRKFWNFIPMIFFSPSSEKSKPTINETDVYFRQLKNAWI
;
A
#
# COMPACT_ATOMS: atom_id res chain seq x y z
N MET A 1 -22.08 -4.80 -0.24
CA MET A 1 -21.03 -4.77 -1.28
C MET A 1 -20.33 -6.13 -1.37
N PHE A 2 -21.07 -7.22 -1.58
CA PHE A 2 -20.53 -8.58 -1.67
C PHE A 2 -21.49 -9.40 -2.50
N CYS A 3 -21.00 -10.44 -3.17
CA CYS A 3 -21.88 -11.53 -3.63
C CYS A 3 -22.46 -12.20 -2.39
N ILE A 4 -23.61 -11.73 -1.94
CA ILE A 4 -24.35 -12.29 -0.81
C ILE A 4 -25.28 -13.36 -1.38
N ASN A 5 -25.42 -14.48 -0.67
CA ASN A 5 -26.33 -15.58 -1.03
C ASN A 5 -26.01 -16.29 -2.37
N ASP A 6 -24.77 -16.21 -2.88
CA ASP A 6 -24.41 -16.87 -4.14
C ASP A 6 -24.00 -18.34 -3.92
N THR A 7 -24.84 -19.27 -4.37
CA THR A 7 -24.59 -20.72 -4.30
C THR A 7 -23.44 -21.19 -5.20
N SER A 8 -22.96 -20.35 -6.13
CA SER A 8 -21.83 -20.66 -7.03
C SER A 8 -20.54 -20.96 -6.25
N TYR A 9 -20.38 -20.37 -5.06
CA TYR A 9 -19.22 -20.61 -4.18
C TYR A 9 -19.18 -22.02 -3.56
N GLN A 10 -20.27 -22.79 -3.64
CA GLN A 10 -20.33 -24.17 -3.14
C GLN A 10 -19.85 -25.21 -4.16
N THR A 11 -19.51 -24.79 -5.39
CA THR A 11 -18.95 -25.68 -6.40
C THR A 11 -17.50 -26.07 -6.04
N THR A 12 -17.09 -27.28 -6.43
CA THR A 12 -15.74 -27.81 -6.14
C THR A 12 -14.61 -26.89 -6.61
N GLU A 13 -14.81 -26.18 -7.72
CA GLU A 13 -13.84 -25.23 -8.29
C GLU A 13 -13.60 -24.03 -7.36
N TYR A 14 -14.67 -23.43 -6.83
CA TYR A 14 -14.58 -22.31 -5.89
C TYR A 14 -14.03 -22.73 -4.52
N LEU A 15 -14.25 -23.98 -4.11
CA LEU A 15 -13.65 -24.53 -2.89
C LEU A 15 -12.11 -24.64 -3.03
N ILE A 16 -11.61 -25.09 -4.19
CA ILE A 16 -10.16 -25.12 -4.48
C ILE A 16 -9.58 -23.69 -4.50
N ILE A 17 -10.28 -22.74 -5.13
CA ILE A 17 -9.87 -21.32 -5.15
C ILE A 17 -9.83 -20.76 -3.72
N GLY A 18 -10.84 -21.05 -2.89
CA GLY A 18 -10.89 -20.61 -1.50
C GLY A 18 -9.74 -21.16 -0.64
N ILE A 19 -9.35 -22.43 -0.83
CA ILE A 19 -8.18 -23.00 -0.16
C ILE A 19 -6.91 -22.25 -0.57
N PHE A 20 -6.72 -21.98 -1.87
CA PHE A 20 -5.58 -21.22 -2.36
C PHE A 20 -5.57 -19.79 -1.81
N GLU A 21 -6.73 -19.14 -1.75
CA GLU A 21 -6.91 -17.81 -1.19
C GLU A 21 -6.53 -17.78 0.30
N ILE A 22 -6.89 -18.79 1.09
CA ILE A 22 -6.47 -18.90 2.51
C ILE A 22 -4.94 -18.99 2.61
N PHE A 23 -4.30 -19.86 1.83
CA PHE A 23 -2.83 -19.95 1.82
C PHE A 23 -2.18 -18.64 1.39
N ALA A 24 -2.75 -17.95 0.40
CA ALA A 24 -2.27 -16.65 -0.05
C ALA A 24 -2.39 -15.60 1.07
N HIS A 25 -3.51 -15.55 1.80
CA HIS A 25 -3.67 -14.65 2.94
C HIS A 25 -2.69 -14.95 4.08
N ILE A 26 -2.46 -16.23 4.41
CA ILE A 26 -1.44 -16.63 5.40
C ILE A 26 -0.05 -16.15 4.95
N PHE A 27 0.28 -16.32 3.66
CA PHE A 27 1.54 -15.84 3.11
C PHE A 27 1.62 -14.31 3.14
N ALA A 28 0.52 -13.60 2.87
CA ALA A 28 0.44 -12.14 2.95
C ALA A 28 0.67 -11.65 4.39
N VAL A 29 0.04 -12.28 5.40
CA VAL A 29 0.30 -12.00 6.83
C VAL A 29 1.79 -12.15 7.13
N TYR A 30 2.38 -13.28 6.72
CA TYR A 30 3.80 -13.54 6.90
C TYR A 30 4.67 -12.45 6.24
N ALA A 31 4.42 -12.16 4.96
CA ALA A 31 5.16 -11.16 4.20
C ALA A 31 5.07 -9.76 4.83
N THR A 32 3.89 -9.35 5.30
CA THR A 32 3.65 -8.06 5.95
C THR A 32 4.41 -7.95 7.27
N ILE A 33 4.24 -8.91 8.19
CA ILE A 33 4.94 -8.91 9.50
C ILE A 33 6.46 -8.88 9.30
N ARG A 34 6.96 -9.68 8.36
CA ARG A 34 8.39 -9.72 8.03
C ARG A 34 8.89 -8.38 7.50
N SER A 35 8.16 -7.78 6.58
CA SER A 35 8.51 -6.49 5.99
C SER A 35 8.57 -5.40 7.05
N VAL A 36 7.57 -5.34 7.94
CA VAL A 36 7.53 -4.40 9.08
C VAL A 36 8.74 -4.62 9.99
N LYS A 37 9.06 -5.86 10.36
CA LYS A 37 10.23 -6.17 11.19
C LYS A 37 11.54 -5.76 10.52
N ILE A 38 11.66 -5.91 9.19
CA ILE A 38 12.86 -5.49 8.44
C ILE A 38 12.98 -3.97 8.42
N PHE A 39 11.91 -3.25 8.14
CA PHE A 39 11.90 -1.78 8.14
C PHE A 39 12.27 -1.19 9.49
N LEU A 40 11.76 -1.76 10.59
CA LEU A 40 12.06 -1.28 11.93
C LEU A 40 13.44 -1.71 12.44
N SER A 41 14.07 -2.73 11.83
CA SER A 41 15.38 -3.25 12.28
C SER A 41 16.57 -2.85 11.43
N ILE A 42 16.35 -2.44 10.16
CA ILE A 42 17.42 -2.05 9.25
C ILE A 42 17.11 -0.69 8.66
N THR A 43 17.93 0.29 9.02
CA THR A 43 17.91 1.64 8.46
C THR A 43 18.51 1.62 7.05
N VAL A 44 17.68 1.54 6.03
CA VAL A 44 18.08 1.84 4.64
C VAL A 44 17.63 3.22 4.21
N PHE A 45 16.44 3.63 4.64
CA PHE A 45 16.01 5.03 4.61
C PHE A 45 16.09 5.61 6.02
N HIS A 46 15.99 6.94 6.09
CA HIS A 46 15.77 7.68 7.33
C HIS A 46 14.61 7.09 8.14
N GLU A 47 14.74 7.16 9.46
CA GLU A 47 13.80 6.58 10.44
C GLU A 47 12.34 6.99 10.17
N ASN A 48 12.12 8.25 9.79
CA ASN A 48 10.79 8.77 9.47
C ASN A 48 10.07 7.96 8.40
N MET A 49 10.77 7.60 7.32
CA MET A 49 10.18 6.85 6.22
C MET A 49 9.90 5.41 6.61
N ASN A 50 10.85 4.75 7.28
CA ASN A 50 10.69 3.37 7.73
C ASN A 50 9.49 3.26 8.70
N PHE A 51 9.31 4.25 9.58
CA PHE A 51 8.16 4.32 10.48
C PHE A 51 6.84 4.44 9.71
N MET A 52 6.71 5.35 8.74
CA MET A 52 5.48 5.46 7.94
C MET A 52 5.19 4.20 7.14
N MET A 53 6.20 3.63 6.48
CA MET A 53 6.05 2.39 5.71
C MET A 53 5.56 1.24 6.60
N ALA A 54 6.06 1.13 7.84
CA ALA A 54 5.59 0.15 8.79
C ALA A 54 4.12 0.39 9.20
N CYS A 55 3.75 1.63 9.54
CA CYS A 55 2.35 1.98 9.87
C CYS A 55 1.38 1.63 8.74
N PHE A 56 1.67 2.05 7.51
CA PHE A 56 0.78 1.79 6.37
C PHE A 56 0.71 0.32 5.97
N LEU A 57 1.79 -0.47 6.16
CA LEU A 57 1.72 -1.92 5.96
C LEU A 57 0.85 -2.60 7.01
N LEU A 58 0.90 -2.16 8.27
CA LEU A 58 0.06 -2.72 9.34
C LEU A 58 -1.43 -2.43 9.12
N GLN A 59 -1.76 -1.34 8.42
CA GLN A 59 -3.14 -1.00 8.07
C GLN A 59 -3.85 -2.11 7.27
N TRP A 60 -3.11 -2.96 6.55
CA TRP A 60 -3.68 -4.09 5.83
C TRP A 60 -4.41 -5.11 6.74
N PHE A 61 -4.04 -5.21 8.02
CA PHE A 61 -4.74 -6.11 8.94
C PHE A 61 -6.21 -5.71 9.15
N GLU A 62 -6.55 -4.44 8.98
CA GLU A 62 -7.95 -3.98 9.04
C GLU A 62 -8.78 -4.58 7.89
N ALA A 63 -8.22 -4.65 6.68
CA ALA A 63 -8.86 -5.27 5.54
C ALA A 63 -9.09 -6.78 5.74
N ILE A 64 -8.16 -7.45 6.44
CA ILE A 64 -8.29 -8.87 6.77
C ILE A 64 -9.40 -9.11 7.79
N ILE A 65 -9.49 -8.27 8.82
CA ILE A 65 -10.58 -8.33 9.78
C ILE A 65 -11.92 -8.16 9.05
N ALA A 66 -12.02 -7.18 8.15
CA ALA A 66 -13.21 -6.99 7.32
C ALA A 66 -13.54 -8.24 6.49
N LYS A 67 -12.55 -8.81 5.78
CA LYS A 67 -12.75 -10.04 4.98
C LYS A 67 -13.21 -11.22 5.83
N LEU A 68 -12.63 -11.42 7.01
CA LEU A 68 -13.04 -12.50 7.92
C LEU A 68 -14.51 -12.37 8.35
N ILE A 69 -15.00 -11.14 8.54
CA ILE A 69 -16.41 -10.88 8.83
C ILE A 69 -17.30 -11.14 7.60
N PHE A 70 -16.82 -10.86 6.38
CA PHE A 70 -17.58 -11.10 5.15
C PHE A 70 -17.73 -12.57 4.75
N LEU A 71 -16.72 -13.42 5.03
CA LEU A 71 -16.70 -14.81 4.54
C LEU A 71 -17.98 -15.63 4.86
N PRO A 72 -18.55 -15.61 6.08
CA PRO A 72 -19.77 -16.36 6.38
C PRO A 72 -20.96 -15.98 5.50
N TYR A 73 -21.02 -14.71 5.07
CA TYR A 73 -22.10 -14.17 4.22
C TYR A 73 -21.83 -14.44 2.73
N GLU A 74 -20.57 -14.37 2.30
CA GLU A 74 -20.17 -14.69 0.91
C GLU A 74 -20.41 -16.17 0.59
N TYR A 75 -20.09 -17.08 1.51
CA TYR A 75 -20.31 -18.53 1.32
C TYR A 75 -21.76 -18.97 1.58
N GLY A 76 -22.64 -18.05 1.99
CA GLY A 76 -24.04 -18.36 2.29
C GLY A 76 -24.25 -19.21 3.54
N TYR A 77 -23.29 -19.22 4.48
CA TYR A 77 -23.50 -19.82 5.81
C TYR A 77 -24.47 -18.97 6.65
N ILE A 78 -24.43 -17.65 6.45
CA ILE A 78 -25.38 -16.70 7.04
C ILE A 78 -26.06 -15.97 5.88
N LEU A 79 -27.38 -16.11 5.79
CA LEU A 79 -28.20 -15.48 4.76
C LEU A 79 -28.76 -14.16 5.29
N ILE A 80 -28.77 -13.12 4.47
CA ILE A 80 -29.39 -11.83 4.78
C ILE A 80 -30.39 -11.49 3.68
N GLY A 81 -31.61 -11.13 4.07
CA GLY A 81 -32.70 -10.75 3.16
C GLY A 81 -33.08 -11.85 2.16
N ASP A 82 -33.64 -11.43 1.02
CA ASP A 82 -34.04 -12.34 -0.05
C ASP A 82 -32.85 -13.05 -0.73
N LEU A 83 -33.11 -14.25 -1.29
CA LEU A 83 -32.16 -15.13 -2.03
C LEU A 83 -31.54 -14.49 -3.31
N LYS A 84 -31.77 -13.20 -3.57
CA LYS A 84 -31.28 -12.54 -4.78
C LYS A 84 -29.80 -12.20 -4.61
N SER A 85 -28.95 -12.93 -5.32
CA SER A 85 -27.51 -12.67 -5.37
C SER A 85 -27.24 -11.26 -5.88
N THR A 86 -26.63 -10.42 -5.05
CA THR A 86 -26.25 -9.05 -5.44
C THR A 86 -24.77 -9.03 -5.75
N THR A 87 -24.36 -8.75 -6.99
CA THR A 87 -22.94 -8.78 -7.40
C THR A 87 -22.34 -7.39 -7.65
N SER A 88 -23.16 -6.33 -7.55
CA SER A 88 -22.79 -4.96 -7.91
C SER A 88 -22.01 -4.23 -6.80
N TRP A 89 -20.91 -3.56 -7.17
CA TRP A 89 -20.07 -2.76 -6.26
C TRP A 89 -20.70 -1.42 -5.87
N TYR A 90 -21.56 -0.90 -6.73
CA TYR A 90 -22.23 0.37 -6.56
C TYR A 90 -23.58 0.29 -7.28
N THR A 91 -24.64 0.73 -6.62
CA THR A 91 -25.95 0.94 -7.26
C THR A 91 -26.64 2.12 -6.61
N THR A 92 -27.33 2.90 -7.44
CA THR A 92 -28.25 3.96 -6.98
C THR A 92 -29.71 3.54 -7.14
N ASN A 93 -29.97 2.36 -7.71
CA ASN A 93 -31.33 1.86 -7.91
C ASN A 93 -31.80 1.12 -6.66
N PRO A 94 -32.81 1.62 -5.93
CA PRO A 94 -33.33 0.96 -4.73
C PRO A 94 -33.81 -0.47 -5.02
N GLN A 95 -34.29 -0.76 -6.23
CA GLN A 95 -34.79 -2.10 -6.62
C GLN A 95 -33.69 -3.17 -6.74
N GLN A 96 -32.42 -2.76 -6.77
CA GLN A 96 -31.26 -3.65 -6.76
C GLN A 96 -30.64 -3.77 -5.37
N MET A 97 -31.16 -3.02 -4.38
CA MET A 97 -30.71 -3.10 -2.99
C MET A 97 -31.51 -4.20 -2.28
N VAL A 98 -30.85 -4.86 -1.32
CA VAL A 98 -31.51 -5.85 -0.46
C VAL A 98 -32.30 -5.10 0.60
N ASP A 99 -33.61 -5.33 0.67
CA ASP A 99 -34.46 -4.83 1.74
C ASP A 99 -34.20 -5.65 3.01
N ILE A 100 -33.95 -4.95 4.12
CA ILE A 100 -33.58 -5.56 5.41
C ILE A 100 -34.46 -4.96 6.49
N ASP A 101 -35.13 -5.82 7.25
CA ASP A 101 -36.10 -5.43 8.28
C ASP A 101 -35.44 -5.01 9.60
N ASP A 102 -34.27 -5.58 9.95
CA ASP A 102 -33.53 -5.28 11.18
C ASP A 102 -32.06 -4.89 10.92
N PHE A 103 -31.65 -3.75 11.48
CA PHE A 103 -30.28 -3.25 11.37
C PHE A 103 -29.28 -4.11 12.19
N ASP A 104 -29.74 -4.76 13.26
CA ASP A 104 -28.86 -5.56 14.13
C ASP A 104 -28.29 -6.78 13.37
N GLU A 105 -29.04 -7.35 12.42
CA GLU A 105 -28.56 -8.42 11.53
C GLU A 105 -27.51 -7.92 10.52
N LEU A 106 -27.57 -6.64 10.14
CA LEU A 106 -26.66 -6.00 9.19
C LEU A 106 -25.40 -5.44 9.86
N LEU A 107 -25.43 -5.19 11.18
CA LEU A 107 -24.37 -4.50 11.90
C LEU A 107 -22.96 -5.08 11.65
N PRO A 108 -22.73 -6.41 11.64
CA PRO A 108 -21.40 -6.96 11.34
C PRO A 108 -20.92 -6.63 9.92
N LEU A 109 -21.80 -6.76 8.92
CA LEU A 109 -21.49 -6.39 7.53
C LEU A 109 -21.25 -4.89 7.37
N TYR A 110 -22.00 -4.07 8.11
CA TYR A 110 -21.83 -2.62 8.11
C TYR A 110 -20.45 -2.24 8.66
N VAL A 111 -20.07 -2.77 9.83
CA VAL A 111 -18.76 -2.54 10.44
C VAL A 111 -17.65 -3.01 9.50
N ALA A 112 -17.75 -4.22 8.95
CA ALA A 112 -16.78 -4.74 8.00
C ALA A 112 -16.68 -3.85 6.73
N SER A 113 -17.79 -3.28 6.26
CA SER A 113 -17.81 -2.38 5.11
C SER A 113 -17.07 -1.08 5.42
N VAL A 114 -17.29 -0.51 6.60
CA VAL A 114 -16.56 0.69 7.05
C VAL A 114 -15.06 0.40 7.15
N LEU A 115 -14.65 -0.73 7.75
CA LEU A 115 -13.24 -1.12 7.87
C LEU A 115 -12.56 -1.32 6.50
N LEU A 116 -13.24 -2.00 5.57
CA LEU A 116 -12.70 -2.21 4.22
C LEU A 116 -12.57 -0.88 3.46
N TRP A 117 -13.57 0.00 3.51
CA TRP A 117 -13.49 1.31 2.88
C TRP A 117 -12.43 2.19 3.54
N HIS A 118 -12.27 2.11 4.86
CA HIS A 118 -11.23 2.83 5.58
C HIS A 118 -9.85 2.40 5.07
N TYR A 119 -9.59 1.09 4.94
CA TYR A 119 -8.37 0.57 4.33
C TYR A 119 -8.14 1.09 2.90
N ILE A 120 -9.15 1.00 2.03
CA ILE A 120 -9.05 1.45 0.63
C ILE A 120 -8.67 2.93 0.57
N TYR A 121 -9.37 3.80 1.30
CA TYR A 121 -9.05 5.23 1.32
C TYR A 121 -7.71 5.53 1.96
N THR A 122 -7.30 4.79 3.01
CA THR A 122 -5.96 4.95 3.58
C THR A 122 -4.87 4.63 2.56
N ILE A 123 -5.01 3.59 1.72
CA ILE A 123 -4.02 3.32 0.66
C ILE A 123 -3.94 4.46 -0.36
N LEU A 124 -5.10 4.97 -0.80
CA LEU A 124 -5.16 6.06 -1.78
C LEU A 124 -4.48 7.33 -1.25
N ILE A 125 -4.65 7.64 0.03
CA ILE A 125 -4.08 8.84 0.65
C ILE A 125 -2.62 8.59 1.08
N CYS A 126 -2.24 7.38 1.50
CA CYS A 126 -0.91 7.10 2.01
C CYS A 126 0.17 7.25 0.95
N VAL A 127 -0.14 6.96 -0.32
CA VAL A 127 0.81 7.17 -1.43
C VAL A 127 1.14 8.64 -1.62
N ILE A 128 0.18 9.54 -1.39
CA ILE A 128 0.41 10.99 -1.36
C ILE A 128 1.27 11.35 -0.13
N ALA A 129 0.94 10.82 1.05
CA ALA A 129 1.70 11.09 2.28
C ALA A 129 3.18 10.68 2.16
N ILE A 130 3.46 9.51 1.56
CA ILE A 130 4.82 9.08 1.22
C ILE A 130 5.50 10.07 0.26
N GLY A 131 4.77 10.57 -0.75
CA GLY A 131 5.26 11.62 -1.64
C GLY A 131 5.59 12.93 -0.93
N ILE A 132 4.75 13.35 0.02
CA ILE A 132 4.97 14.57 0.82
C ILE A 132 6.23 14.40 1.68
N GLU A 133 6.39 13.26 2.34
CA GLU A 133 7.58 13.01 3.16
C GLU A 133 8.87 13.06 2.31
N ARG A 134 8.86 12.50 1.09
CA ARG A 134 9.99 12.62 0.15
C ARG A 134 10.24 14.05 -0.32
N THR A 135 9.18 14.83 -0.49
CA THR A 135 9.28 16.27 -0.79
C THR A 135 9.94 17.01 0.37
N CYS A 136 9.51 16.74 1.62
CA CYS A 136 10.13 17.32 2.81
C CYS A 136 11.62 16.96 2.92
N ALA A 137 12.00 15.70 2.68
CA ALA A 137 13.40 15.28 2.70
C ALA A 137 14.26 16.02 1.65
N THR A 138 13.66 16.43 0.53
CA THR A 138 14.33 17.19 -0.54
C THR A 138 14.41 18.69 -0.21
N ILE A 139 13.37 19.26 0.41
CA ILE A 139 13.35 20.68 0.83
C ILE A 139 14.31 20.91 2.00
N TYR A 140 14.32 20.02 2.99
CA TYR A 140 15.15 20.14 4.19
C TYR A 140 16.55 19.54 4.03
N ILE A 141 17.16 19.67 2.85
CA ILE A 141 18.49 19.11 2.52
C ILE A 141 19.66 19.69 3.33
N HIS A 142 19.41 20.66 4.19
CA HIS A 142 20.43 21.21 5.07
C HIS A 142 20.46 20.52 6.43
N ASN A 143 19.38 19.85 6.84
CA ASN A 143 19.25 19.37 8.20
C ASN A 143 18.26 18.19 8.35
N TYR A 144 17.83 17.54 7.25
CA TYR A 144 16.83 16.45 7.31
C TYR A 144 17.28 15.31 8.22
N GLU A 145 18.48 14.78 7.97
CA GLU A 145 19.04 13.61 8.68
C GLU A 145 19.61 13.96 10.08
N SER A 146 19.96 15.22 10.33
CA SER A 146 20.60 15.63 11.59
C SER A 146 19.61 15.86 12.73
N THR A 147 18.32 15.94 12.43
CA THR A 147 17.27 16.16 13.43
C THR A 147 16.16 15.16 13.21
N SER A 148 15.83 14.38 14.26
CA SER A 148 14.74 13.42 14.22
C SER A 148 13.41 14.19 14.14
N ARG A 149 12.97 14.47 12.91
CA ARG A 149 11.70 15.15 12.63
C ARG A 149 10.53 14.17 12.66
N ARG A 150 10.41 13.40 13.74
CA ARG A 150 9.36 12.38 13.89
C ARG A 150 7.95 12.97 13.86
N GLN A 151 7.82 14.28 14.09
CA GLN A 151 6.57 15.02 13.92
C GLN A 151 6.03 14.94 12.48
N ILE A 152 6.88 15.01 11.46
CA ILE A 152 6.45 14.95 10.05
C ILE A 152 5.68 13.65 9.75
N PRO A 153 6.26 12.45 9.96
CA PRO A 153 5.54 11.22 9.66
C PRO A 153 4.33 11.00 10.58
N ILE A 154 4.37 11.44 11.84
CA ILE A 154 3.20 11.34 12.75
C ILE A 154 2.04 12.19 12.23
N ILE A 155 2.29 13.46 11.88
CA ILE A 155 1.26 14.35 11.34
C ILE A 155 0.69 13.79 10.03
N LEU A 156 1.55 13.24 9.16
CA LEU A 156 1.12 12.64 7.89
C LEU A 156 0.22 11.41 8.10
N VAL A 157 0.60 10.50 8.99
CA VAL A 157 -0.22 9.32 9.32
C VAL A 157 -1.55 9.73 9.94
N LEU A 158 -1.54 10.65 10.92
CA LEU A 158 -2.77 11.16 11.53
C LEU A 158 -3.67 11.84 10.50
N SER A 159 -3.09 12.65 9.61
CA SER A 159 -3.85 13.30 8.52
C SER A 159 -4.48 12.26 7.59
N CYS A 160 -3.79 11.17 7.26
CA CYS A 160 -4.35 10.10 6.45
C CYS A 160 -5.64 9.54 7.09
N HIS A 161 -5.60 9.22 8.38
CA HIS A 161 -6.75 8.68 9.10
C HIS A 161 -7.88 9.71 9.29
N MET A 162 -7.52 10.97 9.55
CA MET A 162 -8.49 12.06 9.65
C MET A 162 -9.33 12.22 8.38
N PHE A 163 -8.78 11.91 7.21
CA PHE A 163 -9.52 11.91 5.95
C PHE A 163 -10.17 10.55 5.65
N SER A 164 -9.47 9.43 5.82
CA SER A 164 -10.00 8.12 5.43
C SER A 164 -11.21 7.68 6.27
N ILE A 165 -11.26 8.02 7.56
CA ILE A 165 -12.37 7.62 8.45
C ILE A 165 -13.71 8.24 7.99
N PRO A 166 -13.85 9.57 7.83
CA PRO A 166 -15.10 10.16 7.34
C PRO A 166 -15.50 9.65 5.94
N TYR A 167 -14.54 9.51 5.03
CA TYR A 167 -14.83 8.99 3.68
C TYR A 167 -15.35 7.57 3.72
N SER A 168 -14.79 6.70 4.58
CA SER A 168 -15.27 5.33 4.74
C SER A 168 -16.71 5.26 5.24
N PHE A 169 -17.06 6.10 6.22
CA PHE A 169 -18.42 6.19 6.74
C PHE A 169 -19.40 6.68 5.67
N PHE A 170 -19.07 7.75 4.95
CA PHE A 170 -19.96 8.27 3.90
C PHE A 170 -20.11 7.31 2.73
N MET A 171 -19.06 6.59 2.36
CA MET A 171 -19.12 5.58 1.30
C MET A 171 -19.97 4.38 1.71
N ALA A 172 -19.81 3.87 2.94
CA ALA A 172 -20.63 2.78 3.48
C ALA A 172 -22.13 3.12 3.53
N ASN A 173 -22.46 4.40 3.74
CA ASN A 173 -23.84 4.92 3.73
C ASN A 173 -24.33 5.37 2.34
N ASN A 174 -23.60 5.05 1.26
CA ASN A 174 -23.92 5.46 -0.12
C ASN A 174 -24.17 6.97 -0.30
N ARG A 175 -23.49 7.81 0.50
CA ARG A 175 -23.60 9.28 0.45
C ARG A 175 -22.64 9.92 -0.55
N ILE A 176 -21.69 9.14 -1.06
CA ILE A 176 -20.69 9.56 -2.04
C ILE A 176 -21.04 8.92 -3.38
N SER A 177 -21.09 9.74 -4.43
CA SER A 177 -21.30 9.22 -5.78
C SER A 177 -20.08 8.46 -6.27
N PHE A 178 -20.32 7.44 -7.10
CA PHE A 178 -19.24 6.66 -7.73
C PHE A 178 -18.17 7.54 -8.39
N PHE A 179 -18.58 8.54 -9.18
CA PHE A 179 -17.64 9.44 -9.87
C PHE A 179 -16.77 10.23 -8.90
N PHE A 180 -17.31 10.65 -7.76
CA PHE A 180 -16.53 11.36 -6.76
C PHE A 180 -15.51 10.42 -6.10
N ALA A 181 -15.93 9.22 -5.70
CA ALA A 181 -15.04 8.20 -5.13
C ALA A 181 -13.92 7.80 -6.12
N PHE A 182 -14.28 7.59 -7.38
CA PHE A 182 -13.31 7.30 -8.46
C PHE A 182 -12.37 8.49 -8.72
N GLY A 183 -12.88 9.72 -8.60
CA GLY A 183 -12.10 10.95 -8.68
C GLY A 183 -10.97 11.01 -7.65
N ILE A 184 -11.18 10.52 -6.42
CA ILE A 184 -10.13 10.44 -5.38
C ILE A 184 -9.00 9.51 -5.82
N LEU A 185 -9.33 8.35 -6.43
CA LEU A 185 -8.33 7.42 -6.97
C LEU A 185 -7.50 8.07 -8.06
N VAL A 186 -8.14 8.72 -9.04
CA VAL A 186 -7.45 9.42 -10.13
C VAL A 186 -6.58 10.57 -9.61
N PHE A 187 -7.12 11.37 -8.70
CA PHE A 187 -6.40 12.46 -8.05
C PHE A 187 -5.15 11.95 -7.34
N SER A 188 -5.25 10.84 -6.60
CA SER A 188 -4.13 10.23 -5.88
C SER A 188 -3.03 9.74 -6.83
N LEU A 189 -3.41 9.08 -7.93
CA LEU A 189 -2.50 8.61 -8.97
C LEU A 189 -1.76 9.75 -9.68
N VAL A 190 -2.49 10.79 -10.07
CA VAL A 190 -1.91 11.96 -10.75
C VAL A 190 -0.98 12.72 -9.81
N THR A 191 -1.43 12.96 -8.57
CA THR A 191 -0.65 13.69 -7.57
C THR A 191 0.66 12.98 -7.24
N VAL A 192 0.64 11.68 -6.93
CA VAL A 192 1.87 10.94 -6.59
C VAL A 192 2.84 10.90 -7.77
N SER A 193 2.33 10.77 -9.00
CA SER A 193 3.15 10.75 -10.22
C SER A 193 3.84 12.10 -10.45
N ILE A 194 3.09 13.21 -10.35
CA ILE A 194 3.62 14.57 -10.51
C ILE A 194 4.65 14.88 -9.42
N MET A 195 4.31 14.60 -8.15
CA MET A 195 5.23 14.81 -7.03
C MET A 195 6.53 14.03 -7.22
N PHE A 196 6.45 12.76 -7.61
CA PHE A 196 7.63 11.97 -7.90
C PHE A 196 8.49 12.58 -9.00
N LEU A 197 7.89 13.01 -10.12
CA LEU A 197 8.63 13.62 -11.23
C LEU A 197 9.32 14.93 -10.83
N ILE A 198 8.65 15.79 -10.07
CA ILE A 198 9.21 17.05 -9.56
C ILE A 198 10.39 16.76 -8.64
N VAL A 199 10.19 15.92 -7.61
CA VAL A 199 11.23 15.57 -6.64
C VAL A 199 12.41 14.87 -7.32
N TRP A 200 12.14 13.99 -8.30
CA TRP A 200 13.16 13.34 -9.11
C TRP A 200 14.00 14.37 -9.88
N ARG A 201 13.36 15.32 -10.57
CA ARG A 201 14.04 16.36 -11.34
C ARG A 201 14.93 17.22 -10.44
N ILE A 202 14.43 17.64 -9.28
CA ILE A 202 15.20 18.43 -8.31
C ILE A 202 16.43 17.65 -7.83
N ASN A 203 16.26 16.39 -7.42
CA ASN A 203 17.36 15.57 -6.91
C ASN A 203 18.42 15.26 -7.99
N VAL A 204 18.01 15.04 -9.25
CA VAL A 204 18.94 14.90 -10.38
C VAL A 204 19.72 16.19 -10.60
N HIS A 205 19.04 17.34 -10.59
CA HIS A 205 19.67 18.64 -10.81
C HIS A 205 20.67 18.98 -9.69
N LEU A 206 20.29 18.77 -8.42
CA LEU A 206 21.17 18.98 -7.27
C LEU A 206 22.42 18.10 -7.34
N LYS A 207 22.26 16.83 -7.73
CA LYS A 207 23.39 15.92 -7.91
C LYS A 207 24.32 16.39 -9.03
N PHE A 208 23.77 16.74 -10.20
CA PHE A 208 24.55 17.24 -11.33
C PHE A 208 25.31 18.51 -10.96
N LYS A 209 24.64 19.45 -10.28
CA LYS A 209 25.25 20.68 -9.79
C LYS A 209 26.41 20.39 -8.84
N MET A 210 26.23 19.48 -7.88
CA MET A 210 27.30 19.06 -6.97
C MET A 210 28.50 18.44 -7.71
N GLU A 211 28.27 17.61 -8.73
CA GLU A 211 29.34 16.96 -9.50
C GLU A 211 30.09 17.91 -10.43
N CYS A 212 29.38 18.84 -11.09
CA CYS A 212 29.98 19.79 -12.03
C CYS A 212 30.60 21.02 -11.36
N SER A 213 30.19 21.36 -10.13
CA SER A 213 30.59 22.63 -9.54
C SER A 213 32.03 22.67 -9.03
N GLY A 214 32.71 21.53 -8.86
CA GLY A 214 34.17 21.41 -8.71
C GLY A 214 34.91 22.17 -7.58
N THR A 215 34.29 23.19 -6.96
CA THR A 215 34.76 24.13 -5.91
C THR A 215 33.85 25.37 -5.82
N MET A 216 33.00 25.65 -6.83
CA MET A 216 32.23 26.90 -6.96
C MET A 216 31.01 27.01 -6.04
N TYR A 217 30.47 25.88 -5.56
CA TYR A 217 29.39 25.84 -4.58
C TYR A 217 29.89 25.18 -3.30
N ASN A 218 29.92 25.95 -2.21
CA ASN A 218 30.33 25.50 -0.87
C ASN A 218 29.27 24.58 -0.24
N TYR A 219 29.04 23.40 -0.81
CA TYR A 219 28.25 22.37 -0.14
C TYR A 219 29.09 21.76 0.98
N SER A 220 28.54 21.75 2.20
CA SER A 220 29.18 21.05 3.32
C SER A 220 29.26 19.55 3.03
N LEU A 221 30.18 18.85 3.69
CA LEU A 221 30.34 17.40 3.53
C LEU A 221 29.02 16.65 3.80
N GLY A 222 28.31 17.03 4.86
CA GLY A 222 26.98 16.50 5.18
C GLY A 222 25.95 16.72 4.07
N GLN A 223 25.91 17.90 3.44
CA GLN A 223 25.00 18.19 2.34
C GLN A 223 25.29 17.32 1.11
N GLN A 224 26.57 17.11 0.78
CA GLN A 224 26.96 16.24 -0.32
C GLN A 224 26.54 14.79 -0.08
N PHE A 225 26.65 14.30 1.16
CA PHE A 225 26.15 12.99 1.53
C PHE A 225 24.63 12.90 1.40
N GLN A 226 23.88 13.91 1.87
CA GLN A 226 22.42 13.94 1.74
C GLN A 226 21.95 13.98 0.29
N ILE A 227 22.59 14.77 -0.59
CA ILE A 227 22.26 14.79 -2.02
C ILE A 227 22.45 13.39 -2.64
N LYS A 228 23.57 12.72 -2.34
CA LYS A 228 23.85 11.37 -2.84
C LYS A 228 22.86 10.33 -2.31
N GLU A 229 22.51 10.43 -1.03
CA GLU A 229 21.56 9.54 -0.37
C GLU A 229 20.14 9.73 -0.89
N ASN A 230 19.65 10.97 -0.98
CA ASN A 230 18.33 11.28 -1.53
C ASN A 230 18.22 10.82 -2.99
N TYR A 231 19.25 11.05 -3.81
CA TYR A 231 19.27 10.55 -5.19
C TYR A 231 19.20 9.01 -5.26
N LYS A 232 19.95 8.31 -4.39
CA LYS A 232 19.88 6.84 -4.28
C LYS A 232 18.49 6.39 -3.83
N SER A 233 17.92 7.03 -2.80
CA SER A 233 16.57 6.79 -2.32
C SER A 233 15.53 6.97 -3.41
N MET A 234 15.65 8.02 -4.21
CA MET A 234 14.72 8.31 -5.31
C MET A 234 14.75 7.25 -6.42
N LYS A 235 15.91 6.64 -6.71
CA LYS A 235 15.99 5.50 -7.63
C LYS A 235 15.18 4.30 -7.13
N LEU A 236 15.17 4.09 -5.81
CA LEU A 236 14.41 3.04 -5.17
C LEU A 236 12.91 3.38 -5.15
N ALA A 237 12.57 4.62 -4.80
CA ALA A 237 11.21 5.13 -4.80
C ALA A 237 10.55 5.02 -6.19
N LYS A 238 11.31 5.16 -7.29
CA LYS A 238 10.79 4.95 -8.65
C LYS A 238 10.09 3.61 -8.84
N ARG A 239 10.66 2.52 -8.31
CA ARG A 239 10.08 1.18 -8.41
C ARG A 239 8.80 1.08 -7.60
N LEU A 240 8.78 1.71 -6.42
CA LEU A 240 7.63 1.74 -5.53
C LEU A 240 6.46 2.52 -6.13
N VAL A 241 6.72 3.74 -6.61
CA VAL A 241 5.69 4.58 -7.25
C VAL A 241 5.15 3.89 -8.49
N ALA A 242 6.00 3.33 -9.36
CA ALA A 242 5.54 2.59 -10.54
C ALA A 242 4.63 1.40 -10.17
N THR A 243 5.00 0.66 -9.12
CA THR A 243 4.21 -0.48 -8.63
C THR A 243 2.87 -0.02 -8.06
N ALA A 244 2.88 1.01 -7.20
CA ALA A 244 1.67 1.55 -6.60
C ALA A 244 0.71 2.08 -7.68
N VAL A 245 1.23 2.83 -8.67
CA VAL A 245 0.44 3.32 -9.81
C VAL A 245 -0.14 2.17 -10.63
N PHE A 246 0.64 1.12 -10.89
CA PHE A 246 0.17 -0.05 -11.63
C PHE A 246 -0.96 -0.80 -10.90
N PHE A 247 -0.79 -1.09 -9.61
CA PHE A 247 -1.81 -1.83 -8.82
C PHE A 247 -3.08 -1.00 -8.59
N MET A 248 -2.94 0.26 -8.21
CA MET A 248 -4.10 1.15 -8.00
C MET A 248 -4.81 1.46 -9.31
N GLY A 249 -4.06 1.76 -10.39
CA GLY A 249 -4.62 2.02 -11.71
C GLY A 249 -5.30 0.79 -12.30
N GLY A 250 -4.69 -0.39 -12.18
CA GLY A 250 -5.29 -1.66 -12.61
C GLY A 250 -6.57 -1.99 -11.86
N SER A 251 -6.58 -1.82 -10.53
CA SER A 251 -7.79 -2.03 -9.72
C SER A 251 -8.88 -1.01 -10.06
N GLY A 252 -8.52 0.25 -10.30
CA GLY A 252 -9.46 1.27 -10.77
C GLY A 252 -10.05 0.98 -12.15
N ALA A 253 -9.24 0.48 -13.09
CA ALA A 253 -9.72 0.07 -14.41
C ALA A 253 -10.69 -1.12 -14.33
N LEU A 254 -10.38 -2.12 -13.49
CA LEU A 254 -11.30 -3.24 -13.21
C LEU A 254 -12.62 -2.75 -12.59
N LEU A 255 -12.56 -1.78 -11.68
CA LEU A 255 -13.75 -1.19 -11.08
C LEU A 255 -14.64 -0.49 -12.13
N ILE A 256 -14.08 0.21 -13.11
CA ILE A 256 -14.85 0.78 -14.25
C ILE A 256 -15.56 -0.33 -15.03
N VAL A 257 -14.85 -1.41 -15.37
CA VAL A 257 -15.42 -2.54 -16.11
C VAL A 257 -16.61 -3.15 -15.37
N LEU A 258 -16.52 -3.26 -14.04
CA LEU A 258 -17.58 -3.79 -13.19
C LEU A 258 -18.78 -2.83 -13.07
N VAL A 259 -18.54 -1.55 -12.79
CA VAL A 259 -19.62 -0.59 -12.53
C VAL A 259 -20.40 -0.22 -13.79
N PHE A 260 -19.74 -0.14 -14.95
CA PHE A 260 -20.41 0.11 -16.22
C PHE A 260 -20.84 -1.17 -16.95
N GLU A 261 -20.69 -2.33 -16.31
CA GLU A 261 -21.05 -3.63 -16.86
C GLU A 261 -20.52 -3.87 -18.29
N LEU A 262 -19.31 -3.38 -18.58
CA LEU A 262 -18.76 -3.36 -19.94
C LEU A 262 -18.61 -4.76 -20.54
N VAL A 263 -18.43 -5.78 -19.68
CA VAL A 263 -18.35 -7.19 -20.06
C VAL A 263 -19.18 -8.03 -19.09
N PRO A 264 -20.49 -8.23 -19.35
CA PRO A 264 -21.41 -8.91 -18.42
C PRO A 264 -20.99 -10.35 -18.09
N ASN A 265 -20.48 -11.07 -19.08
CA ASN A 265 -20.14 -12.50 -18.97
C ASN A 265 -18.99 -12.79 -17.98
N ILE A 266 -18.22 -11.78 -17.57
CA ILE A 266 -17.08 -11.95 -16.65
C ILE A 266 -17.29 -11.24 -15.31
N GLN A 267 -18.47 -10.70 -15.01
CA GLN A 267 -18.68 -9.87 -13.81
C GLN A 267 -18.29 -10.56 -12.51
N LEU A 268 -18.70 -11.82 -12.32
CA LEU A 268 -18.35 -12.59 -11.12
C LEU A 268 -16.83 -12.81 -10.99
N PHE A 269 -16.19 -13.16 -12.11
CA PHE A 269 -14.75 -13.37 -12.16
C PHE A 269 -13.95 -12.07 -11.96
N ALA A 270 -14.38 -10.98 -12.59
CA ALA A 270 -13.78 -9.66 -12.46
C ALA A 270 -13.96 -9.09 -11.04
N ASN A 271 -15.10 -9.36 -10.39
CA ASN A 271 -15.33 -9.03 -8.98
C ASN A 271 -14.34 -9.78 -8.08
N HIS A 272 -14.18 -11.09 -8.29
CA HIS A 272 -13.21 -11.89 -7.55
C HIS A 272 -11.76 -11.37 -7.75
N ILE A 273 -11.37 -11.05 -8.99
CA ILE A 273 -10.05 -10.45 -9.28
C ILE A 273 -9.87 -9.11 -8.56
N LEU A 274 -10.88 -8.24 -8.56
CA LEU A 274 -10.80 -6.94 -7.89
C LEU A 274 -10.65 -7.10 -6.37
N MET A 275 -11.40 -8.01 -5.74
CA MET A 275 -11.24 -8.32 -4.32
C MET A 275 -9.83 -8.84 -4.02
N VAL A 276 -9.34 -9.79 -4.82
CA VAL A 276 -7.99 -10.34 -4.72
C VAL A 276 -6.93 -9.26 -4.92
N SER A 277 -7.10 -8.33 -5.87
CA SER A 277 -6.12 -7.27 -6.12
C SER A 277 -6.04 -6.26 -4.98
N ILE A 278 -7.15 -6.02 -4.27
CA ILE A 278 -7.20 -5.16 -3.09
C ILE A 278 -6.61 -5.88 -1.87
N LEU A 279 -7.05 -7.13 -1.60
CA LEU A 279 -6.73 -7.85 -0.36
C LEU A 279 -5.38 -8.60 -0.39
N LEU A 280 -4.92 -9.07 -1.55
CA LEU A 280 -3.64 -9.77 -1.70
C LEU A 280 -2.51 -8.84 -2.18
N ASN A 281 -2.73 -7.52 -2.16
CA ASN A 281 -1.69 -6.56 -2.51
C ASN A 281 -0.37 -6.70 -1.72
N PRO A 282 -0.30 -7.19 -0.47
CA PRO A 282 0.99 -7.29 0.22
C PRO A 282 1.88 -8.38 -0.37
N ILE A 283 1.30 -9.40 -1.02
CA ILE A 283 2.06 -10.44 -1.72
C ILE A 283 2.90 -9.83 -2.84
N ALA A 284 2.41 -8.78 -3.50
CA ALA A 284 3.16 -8.08 -4.54
C ALA A 284 4.01 -6.94 -3.97
N ILE A 285 3.42 -6.10 -3.12
CA ILE A 285 4.04 -4.88 -2.61
C ILE A 285 5.22 -5.20 -1.69
N CYS A 286 5.11 -6.20 -0.80
CA CYS A 286 6.18 -6.53 0.14
C CYS A 286 7.46 -7.01 -0.55
N PRO A 287 7.44 -8.01 -1.46
CA PRO A 287 8.65 -8.41 -2.18
C PRO A 287 9.27 -7.26 -2.97
N ILE A 288 8.46 -6.44 -3.65
CA ILE A 288 8.96 -5.30 -4.43
C ILE A 288 9.65 -4.29 -3.50
N LEU A 289 9.03 -3.94 -2.37
CA LEU A 289 9.64 -3.11 -1.33
C LEU A 289 10.97 -3.67 -0.84
N MET A 290 11.05 -4.98 -0.61
CA MET A 290 12.28 -5.61 -0.14
C MET A 290 13.38 -5.59 -1.21
N THR A 291 13.04 -5.71 -2.50
CA THR A 291 14.01 -5.63 -3.61
C THR A 291 14.54 -4.21 -3.87
N CYS A 292 14.00 -3.18 -3.20
CA CYS A 292 14.57 -1.85 -3.23
C CYS A 292 15.99 -1.80 -2.63
N SER A 293 16.31 -2.68 -1.68
CA SER A 293 17.67 -2.74 -1.13
C SER A 293 18.18 -4.17 -1.13
N LYS A 294 19.40 -4.39 -1.62
CA LYS A 294 20.04 -5.70 -1.55
C LYS A 294 20.11 -6.23 -0.11
N VAL A 295 20.21 -5.34 0.88
CA VAL A 295 20.25 -5.69 2.31
C VAL A 295 18.89 -6.20 2.79
N TRP A 296 17.82 -5.47 2.48
CA TRP A 296 16.44 -5.88 2.80
C TRP A 296 16.05 -7.15 2.06
N GLN A 297 16.33 -7.22 0.76
CA GLN A 297 16.10 -8.39 -0.08
C GLN A 297 16.74 -9.64 0.53
N ARG A 298 18.04 -9.59 0.85
CA ARG A 298 18.75 -10.75 1.41
C ARG A 298 18.12 -11.19 2.73
N LYS A 299 17.78 -10.26 3.62
CA LYS A 299 17.14 -10.60 4.91
C LYS A 299 15.72 -11.13 4.74
N PHE A 300 14.99 -10.69 3.72
CA PHE A 300 13.65 -11.20 3.42
C PHE A 300 13.70 -12.64 2.87
N TRP A 301 14.55 -12.90 1.88
CA TRP A 301 14.63 -14.22 1.22
C TRP A 301 15.34 -15.29 2.06
N ASN A 302 16.33 -14.93 2.87
CA ASN A 302 17.02 -15.88 3.75
C ASN A 302 16.09 -16.56 4.78
N PHE A 303 14.88 -16.03 4.97
CA PHE A 303 13.89 -16.54 5.92
C PHE A 303 12.69 -17.22 5.26
N ILE A 304 12.60 -17.25 3.93
CA ILE A 304 11.61 -18.08 3.24
C ILE A 304 12.23 -19.48 3.17
N PRO A 305 11.64 -20.51 3.81
CA PRO A 305 12.11 -21.88 3.63
C PRO A 305 12.06 -22.20 2.12
N MET A 306 13.22 -22.43 1.52
CA MET A 306 13.39 -22.55 0.06
C MET A 306 12.43 -23.57 -0.56
N ILE A 307 11.67 -23.15 -1.58
CA ILE A 307 11.30 -24.04 -2.69
C ILE A 307 11.78 -23.46 -4.04
N PHE A 308 12.00 -22.15 -4.20
CA PHE A 308 12.46 -21.62 -5.50
C PHE A 308 13.54 -20.55 -5.32
N PHE A 309 14.71 -20.81 -5.94
CA PHE A 309 15.89 -19.96 -6.07
C PHE A 309 16.78 -19.84 -4.82
N SER A 310 17.80 -20.70 -4.75
CA SER A 310 19.06 -20.41 -4.06
C SER A 310 19.94 -19.58 -5.00
N PRO A 311 20.14 -18.27 -4.78
CA PRO A 311 21.27 -17.60 -5.41
C PRO A 311 22.52 -18.17 -4.73
N SER A 312 23.45 -18.64 -5.57
CA SER A 312 24.75 -19.16 -5.20
C SER A 312 25.40 -18.41 -4.03
N SER A 313 25.91 -19.19 -3.08
CA SER A 313 26.59 -18.70 -1.88
C SER A 313 27.91 -18.01 -2.22
N GLU A 314 27.87 -16.72 -2.54
CA GLU A 314 29.04 -15.88 -2.34
C GLU A 314 29.14 -15.55 -0.84
N LYS A 315 30.05 -16.25 -0.17
CA LYS A 315 30.56 -15.89 1.16
C LYS A 315 31.01 -14.42 1.11
N SER A 316 30.19 -13.50 1.61
CA SER A 316 30.55 -12.08 1.74
C SER A 316 30.11 -11.53 3.09
N LYS A 317 31.05 -10.80 3.70
CA LYS A 317 31.13 -10.26 5.06
C LYS A 317 29.83 -9.67 5.63
N PRO A 318 29.68 -9.57 6.97
CA PRO A 318 28.48 -9.07 7.62
C PRO A 318 28.26 -7.59 7.25
N THR A 319 27.41 -7.37 6.25
CA THR A 319 27.09 -6.06 5.65
C THR A 319 26.20 -5.19 6.57
N ILE A 320 25.68 -5.78 7.65
CA ILE A 320 24.92 -5.07 8.70
C ILE A 320 25.81 -4.01 9.37
N ASN A 321 27.13 -4.22 9.43
CA ASN A 321 28.05 -3.23 9.96
C ASN A 321 28.30 -2.05 8.99
N GLU A 322 28.24 -2.23 7.67
CA GLU A 322 28.57 -1.16 6.70
C GLU A 322 27.50 -0.06 6.62
N THR A 323 26.23 -0.43 6.76
CA THR A 323 25.13 0.55 6.72
C THR A 323 25.14 1.39 8.01
N ASP A 324 25.35 0.74 9.16
CA ASP A 324 25.49 1.42 10.45
C ASP A 324 26.77 2.28 10.50
N VAL A 325 27.87 1.80 9.92
CA VAL A 325 29.12 2.58 9.78
C VAL A 325 28.89 3.77 8.85
N TYR A 326 28.16 3.61 7.74
CA TYR A 326 27.79 4.71 6.85
C TYR A 326 26.96 5.77 7.56
N PHE A 327 25.90 5.39 8.28
CA PHE A 327 25.08 6.35 9.04
C PHE A 327 25.85 6.97 10.22
N ARG A 328 26.78 6.26 10.85
CA ARG A 328 27.70 6.84 11.84
C ARG A 328 28.65 7.86 11.20
N GLN A 329 29.22 7.54 10.04
CA GLN A 329 30.07 8.47 9.28
C GLN A 329 29.27 9.70 8.83
N LEU A 330 28.02 9.51 8.39
CA LEU A 330 27.10 10.59 8.08
C LEU A 330 26.90 11.48 9.31
N LYS A 331 26.52 10.90 10.46
CA LYS A 331 26.31 11.65 11.71
C LYS A 331 27.56 12.43 12.12
N ASN A 332 28.74 11.83 11.97
CA ASN A 332 30.01 12.48 12.28
C ASN A 332 30.37 13.60 11.29
N ALA A 333 29.86 13.57 10.05
CA ALA A 333 30.06 14.65 9.06
C ALA A 333 29.16 15.88 9.31
N TRP A 334 28.24 15.80 10.27
CA TRP A 334 27.35 16.89 10.70
C TRP A 334 27.77 17.55 12.02
N ILE A 335 28.78 16.99 12.71
CA ILE A 335 29.46 17.56 13.88
C ILE A 335 30.62 18.39 13.37
#